data_AF-A0A932RQ25-F1
#
_entry.id   AF-A0A932RQ25-F1
#
_cell.length_a   1.000
_cell.length_b   1.000
_cell.length_c   1.000
_cell.angle_alpha   90.00
_cell.angle_beta   90.00
_cell.angle_gamma   90.00
#
_symmetry.space_group_name_H-M   'P 1'
#
loop_
_entity.id
_entity.type
_entity.pdbx_description
1 polymer ?
#
loop_
_entity_poly.entity_id
_entity_poly.type
_entity_poly.pdbx_seq_one_letter_code
_entity_poly.pdbx_strand_id
1 'polypeptide(L)'
;MALVLILAFLWLPCAAASVSGKETMYVGGTIAGLSEGTIGSLDSTSEKALKFNSPKGNFEIPYENITSLEYGQKAGRRLAVTILTGSWVYLLSKKRKHFLTIGFTDANEKPQGVVLEIPKGTAKSFITILEVRSGKKVEYESEEAKKHVHG
;
A
#
# COMPACT_ATOMS: atom_id res chain seq x y z
N MET A 1 12.31 -15.61 56.33
CA MET A 1 12.34 -14.43 55.42
C MET A 1 13.65 -14.46 54.65
N ALA A 2 13.63 -14.79 53.36
CA ALA A 2 14.63 -14.36 52.37
C ALA A 2 14.14 -14.85 50.99
N LEU A 3 13.63 -13.89 50.23
CA LEU A 3 13.02 -14.01 48.92
C LEU A 3 14.12 -13.71 47.89
N VAL A 4 14.46 -14.65 47.01
CA VAL A 4 15.36 -14.37 45.87
C VAL A 4 14.53 -14.44 44.60
N LEU A 5 14.16 -13.27 44.10
CA LEU A 5 13.35 -13.06 42.90
C LEU A 5 14.32 -12.77 41.75
N ILE A 6 14.59 -13.77 40.91
CA ILE A 6 15.44 -13.63 39.73
C ILE A 6 14.60 -12.98 38.62
N LEU A 7 14.96 -11.74 38.28
CA LEU A 7 14.42 -10.98 37.16
C LEU A 7 14.91 -11.59 35.83
N ALA A 8 14.02 -12.26 35.09
CA ALA A 8 14.27 -12.62 33.70
C ALA A 8 13.82 -11.47 32.79
N PHE A 9 14.78 -10.63 32.40
CA PHE A 9 14.60 -9.58 31.40
C PHE A 9 14.51 -10.22 30.01
N LEU A 10 13.33 -10.74 29.65
CA LEU A 10 13.04 -11.22 28.31
C LEU A 10 12.97 -10.04 27.36
N TRP A 11 14.07 -9.78 26.65
CA TRP A 11 14.07 -8.98 25.43
C TRP A 11 13.18 -9.69 24.40
N LEU A 12 11.92 -9.25 24.28
CA LEU A 12 11.13 -9.60 23.12
C LEU A 12 11.69 -8.84 21.91
N PRO A 13 12.02 -9.52 20.81
CA PRO A 13 12.43 -8.85 19.59
C PRO A 13 11.33 -7.93 19.09
N CYS A 14 11.74 -6.74 18.64
CA CYS A 14 10.91 -5.75 17.98
C CYS A 14 10.07 -6.44 16.91
N ALA A 15 8.74 -6.41 17.05
CA ALA A 15 7.83 -6.89 16.03
C ALA A 15 8.10 -6.08 14.75
N ALA A 16 8.75 -6.71 13.77
CA ALA A 16 8.78 -6.20 12.41
C ALA A 16 7.31 -6.02 11.99
N ALA A 17 6.89 -4.78 11.78
CA ALA A 17 5.55 -4.48 11.32
C ALA A 17 5.38 -5.04 9.90
N SER A 18 4.93 -6.30 9.81
CA SER A 18 4.56 -6.92 8.55
C SER A 18 3.38 -6.16 7.97
N VAL A 19 3.52 -5.63 6.76
CA VAL A 19 2.44 -4.94 6.04
C VAL A 19 1.59 -5.98 5.30
N SER A 20 1.03 -6.89 6.08
CA SER A 20 -0.01 -7.82 5.64
C SER A 20 -1.26 -7.51 6.46
N GLY A 21 -2.41 -7.36 5.80
CA GLY A 21 -3.70 -7.23 6.51
C GLY A 21 -4.27 -5.82 6.70
N LYS A 22 -3.77 -4.79 6.01
CA LYS A 22 -4.46 -3.48 6.00
C LYS A 22 -5.28 -3.31 4.71
N GLU A 23 -6.52 -2.84 4.88
CA GLU A 23 -7.53 -2.73 3.82
C GLU A 23 -7.01 -1.92 2.62
N THR A 24 -6.84 -2.61 1.50
CA THR A 24 -6.45 -2.04 0.22
C THR A 24 -7.64 -2.10 -0.72
N MET A 25 -7.86 -1.04 -1.49
CA MET A 25 -8.95 -1.00 -2.47
C MET A 25 -8.38 -1.18 -3.87
N TYR A 26 -8.93 -2.11 -4.62
CA TYR A 26 -8.76 -2.18 -6.07
C TYR A 26 -9.50 -1.01 -6.70
N VAL A 27 -8.74 -0.02 -7.18
CA VAL A 27 -9.30 1.18 -7.82
C VAL A 27 -9.69 0.87 -9.26
N GLY A 28 -8.88 0.07 -9.95
CA GLY A 28 -9.13 -0.35 -11.32
C GLY A 28 -7.90 -1.02 -11.92
N GLY A 29 -7.98 -1.36 -13.21
CA GLY A 29 -6.95 -2.12 -13.90
C GLY A 29 -7.55 -3.13 -14.87
N THR A 30 -6.76 -4.15 -15.20
CA THR A 30 -7.07 -5.11 -16.27
C THR A 30 -7.48 -6.49 -15.75
N ILE A 31 -7.67 -6.65 -14.43
CA ILE A 31 -8.10 -7.92 -13.83
C ILE A 31 -9.54 -8.22 -14.21
N ALA A 32 -9.75 -9.25 -15.03
CA ALA A 32 -11.08 -9.68 -15.45
C ALA A 32 -11.92 -10.17 -14.26
N GLY A 33 -13.18 -9.75 -14.20
CA GLY A 33 -14.13 -10.18 -13.17
C GLY A 33 -13.98 -9.49 -11.80
N LEU A 34 -12.97 -8.62 -11.61
CA LEU A 34 -12.82 -7.83 -10.39
C LEU A 34 -13.40 -6.43 -10.59
N SER A 35 -14.43 -6.10 -9.81
CA SER A 35 -15.07 -4.78 -9.90
C SER A 35 -14.23 -3.69 -9.23
N GLU A 36 -14.19 -2.49 -9.82
CA GLU A 36 -13.60 -1.30 -9.20
C GLU A 36 -14.24 -1.01 -7.83
N GLY A 37 -13.43 -0.49 -6.91
CA GLY A 37 -13.84 -0.26 -5.52
C GLY A 37 -13.84 -1.51 -4.63
N THR A 38 -13.40 -2.66 -5.14
CA THR A 38 -13.32 -3.89 -4.32
C THR A 38 -12.28 -3.74 -3.23
N ILE A 39 -12.70 -3.89 -1.98
CA ILE A 39 -11.82 -3.84 -0.81
C ILE A 39 -11.32 -5.25 -0.49
N GLY A 40 -10.02 -5.36 -0.21
CA GLY A 40 -9.37 -6.61 0.16
C GLY A 40 -8.12 -6.38 0.99
N SER A 41 -7.39 -7.46 1.25
CA SER A 41 -6.07 -7.41 1.89
C SER A 41 -4.99 -7.60 0.84
N LEU A 42 -3.95 -6.76 0.90
CA LEU A 42 -2.75 -6.92 0.09
C LEU A 42 -1.67 -7.62 0.94
N ASP A 43 -1.30 -8.82 0.54
CA ASP A 43 -0.24 -9.60 1.16
C ASP A 43 1.05 -9.50 0.35
N SER A 44 2.05 -8.89 1.00
CA SER A 44 3.41 -8.72 0.48
C SER A 44 4.42 -9.61 1.22
N THR A 45 3.96 -10.59 2.01
CA THR A 45 4.87 -11.45 2.78
C THR A 45 5.36 -12.64 1.99
N SER A 46 4.52 -13.22 1.12
CA SER A 46 4.86 -14.35 0.23
C SER A 46 6.13 -14.06 -0.56
N GLU A 47 7.09 -14.98 -0.58
CA GLU A 47 8.42 -14.75 -1.17
C GLU A 47 8.39 -14.47 -2.68
N LYS A 48 7.42 -15.04 -3.40
CA LYS A 48 7.40 -15.03 -4.87
C LYS A 48 6.43 -14.05 -5.51
N ALA A 49 5.37 -13.67 -4.79
CA ALA A 49 4.31 -12.86 -5.39
C ALA A 49 3.66 -11.88 -4.40
N LEU A 50 3.09 -10.82 -4.96
CA LEU A 50 2.15 -9.93 -4.29
C LEU A 50 0.74 -10.48 -4.49
N LYS A 51 -0.02 -10.66 -3.39
CA LYS A 51 -1.36 -11.27 -3.46
C LYS A 51 -2.41 -10.32 -2.96
N PHE A 52 -3.46 -10.13 -3.75
CA PHE A 52 -4.66 -9.42 -3.31
C PHE A 52 -5.78 -10.43 -3.05
N ASN A 53 -6.37 -10.34 -1.86
CA ASN A 53 -7.42 -11.25 -1.42
C ASN A 53 -8.67 -10.47 -1.03
N SER A 54 -9.79 -10.74 -1.69
CA SER A 54 -11.12 -10.23 -1.33
C SER A 54 -12.17 -11.32 -1.55
N PRO A 55 -13.29 -11.33 -0.78
CA PRO A 55 -14.42 -12.20 -1.07
C PRO A 55 -15.02 -12.01 -2.48
N LYS A 56 -14.80 -10.84 -3.10
CA LYS A 56 -15.30 -10.51 -4.44
C LYS A 56 -14.34 -10.85 -5.58
N GLY A 57 -13.14 -11.33 -5.26
CA GLY A 57 -12.13 -11.71 -6.24
C GLY A 57 -10.71 -11.57 -5.69
N ASN A 58 -9.78 -12.25 -6.33
CA ASN A 58 -8.38 -12.28 -5.96
C ASN A 58 -7.51 -12.16 -7.21
N PHE A 59 -6.27 -11.74 -7.02
CA PHE A 59 -5.23 -11.81 -8.04
C PHE A 59 -3.87 -11.99 -7.38
N GLU A 60 -2.93 -12.53 -8.15
CA GLU A 60 -1.55 -12.76 -7.74
C GLU A 60 -0.62 -12.21 -8.82
N ILE A 61 0.36 -11.40 -8.40
CA ILE A 61 1.36 -10.81 -9.29
C ILE A 61 2.73 -11.35 -8.85
N PRO A 62 3.34 -12.29 -9.59
CA PRO A 62 4.72 -12.71 -9.36
C PRO A 62 5.65 -11.49 -9.43
N TYR A 63 6.58 -11.35 -8.48
CA TYR A 63 7.48 -10.19 -8.46
C TYR A 63 8.37 -10.13 -9.70
N GLU A 64 8.75 -11.28 -10.23
CA GLU A 64 9.53 -11.42 -11.47
C GLU A 64 8.80 -10.87 -12.71
N ASN A 65 7.47 -10.86 -12.69
CA ASN A 65 6.65 -10.39 -13.81
C ASN A 65 6.35 -8.88 -13.73
N ILE A 66 6.76 -8.19 -12.66
CA ILE A 66 6.51 -6.75 -12.52
C ILE A 66 7.40 -5.98 -13.51
N THR A 67 6.77 -5.18 -14.35
CA THR A 67 7.44 -4.37 -15.38
C THR A 67 7.58 -2.91 -14.98
N SER A 68 6.62 -2.38 -14.23
CA SER A 68 6.64 -0.98 -13.77
C SER A 68 5.97 -0.82 -12.41
N LEU A 69 6.45 0.18 -11.66
CA LEU A 69 5.91 0.59 -10.37
C LEU A 69 5.76 2.10 -10.36
N GLU A 70 4.59 2.60 -9.98
CA GLU A 70 4.34 4.03 -9.84
C GLU A 70 3.59 4.30 -8.54
N TYR A 71 3.96 5.38 -7.86
CA TYR A 71 3.33 5.83 -6.63
C TYR A 71 2.82 7.27 -6.74
N GLY A 72 1.54 7.40 -6.43
CA GLY A 72 0.77 8.63 -6.50
C GLY A 72 0.14 9.04 -5.18
N GLN A 73 -0.07 10.35 -5.02
CA GLN A 73 -0.84 10.89 -3.90
C GLN A 73 -1.81 11.96 -4.35
N LYS A 74 -3.10 11.78 -4.02
CA LYS A 74 -4.12 12.79 -4.28
C LYS A 74 -4.70 13.29 -2.97
N ALA A 75 -4.85 14.62 -2.84
CA ALA A 75 -5.63 15.19 -1.74
C ALA A 75 -7.11 14.89 -1.94
N GLY A 76 -7.76 14.36 -0.90
CA GLY A 76 -9.22 14.33 -0.85
C GLY A 76 -9.75 15.76 -0.90
N ARG A 77 -10.44 16.12 -1.97
CA ARG A 77 -10.89 17.50 -2.22
C ARG A 77 -12.15 17.79 -1.38
N ARG A 78 -11.98 18.12 -0.09
CA ARG A 78 -13.05 18.70 0.74
C ARG A 78 -13.10 20.25 0.63
N LEU A 79 -12.84 20.79 -0.56
CA LEU A 79 -12.88 22.25 -0.79
C LEU A 79 -14.30 22.81 -0.82
N ALA A 80 -15.31 21.99 -1.16
CA ALA A 80 -16.68 22.48 -1.34
C ALA A 80 -17.38 22.84 -0.02
N VAL A 81 -17.07 22.19 1.11
CA VAL A 81 -17.75 22.42 2.39
C VAL A 81 -17.14 23.59 3.19
N THR A 82 -15.84 23.86 2.98
CA THR A 82 -15.11 24.90 3.73
C THR A 82 -15.52 26.32 3.35
N ILE A 83 -15.84 26.57 2.07
CA ILE A 83 -16.28 27.90 1.60
C ILE A 83 -17.68 28.23 2.17
N LEU A 84 -18.53 27.22 2.40
CA LEU A 84 -19.91 27.41 2.86
C LEU A 84 -20.05 27.59 4.38
N THR A 85 -19.08 27.16 5.19
CA THR A 85 -19.26 27.05 6.66
C THR A 85 -18.30 27.88 7.50
N GLY A 86 -17.33 28.59 6.89
CA GLY A 86 -16.49 29.58 7.58
C GLY A 86 -15.62 29.05 8.74
N SER A 87 -15.55 27.73 8.95
CA SER A 87 -14.87 27.15 10.10
C SER A 87 -13.40 26.81 9.78
N TRP A 88 -12.48 27.64 10.28
CA TRP A 88 -11.03 27.43 10.16
C TRP A 88 -10.52 26.17 10.87
N VAL A 89 -11.31 25.58 11.77
CA VAL A 89 -10.94 24.39 12.56
C VAL A 89 -10.92 23.10 11.71
N TYR A 90 -11.60 23.08 10.56
CA TYR A 90 -11.67 21.90 9.67
C TYR A 90 -10.56 21.84 8.60
N LEU A 91 -9.63 22.81 8.58
CA LEU A 91 -8.50 22.85 7.64
C LEU A 91 -7.37 21.84 7.97
N LEU A 92 -7.39 21.23 9.17
CA LEU A 92 -6.19 20.61 9.75
C LEU A 92 -5.96 19.12 9.43
N SER A 93 -6.70 18.51 8.49
CA SER A 93 -6.32 17.17 8.02
C SER A 93 -6.73 16.92 6.58
N LYS A 94 -5.90 17.40 5.63
CA LYS A 94 -5.94 16.89 4.25
C LYS A 94 -5.61 15.40 4.30
N LYS A 95 -6.63 14.55 4.36
CA LYS A 95 -6.46 13.10 4.15
C LYS A 95 -6.00 12.92 2.70
N ARG A 96 -4.72 12.58 2.52
CA ARG A 96 -4.15 12.16 1.23
C ARG A 96 -4.51 10.70 1.02
N LYS A 97 -4.97 10.36 -0.18
CA LYS A 97 -5.11 9.00 -0.65
C LYS A 97 -3.81 8.59 -1.32
N HIS A 98 -3.40 7.35 -1.11
CA HIS A 98 -2.14 6.80 -1.59
C HIS A 98 -2.46 5.77 -2.66
N PHE A 99 -1.94 5.97 -3.87
CA PHE A 99 -2.18 5.09 -5.00
C PHE A 99 -0.88 4.39 -5.39
N LEU A 100 -0.97 3.09 -5.60
CA LEU A 100 0.10 2.26 -6.11
C LEU A 100 -0.36 1.64 -7.43
N THR A 101 0.32 1.99 -8.50
CA THR A 101 0.09 1.42 -9.83
C THR A 101 1.19 0.41 -10.13
N ILE A 102 0.79 -0.79 -10.54
CA ILE A 102 1.70 -1.90 -10.83
C ILE A 102 1.41 -2.38 -12.24
N GLY A 103 2.37 -2.27 -13.14
CA GLY A 103 2.36 -2.93 -14.44
C GLY A 103 3.07 -4.27 -14.35
N PHE A 104 2.52 -5.30 -14.98
CA PHE A 104 3.08 -6.66 -14.99
C PHE A 104 2.68 -7.43 -16.24
N THR A 105 3.32 -8.56 -16.52
CA THR A 105 2.91 -9.49 -17.57
C THR A 105 2.14 -10.68 -16.99
N ASP A 106 1.06 -11.09 -17.65
CA ASP A 106 0.35 -12.33 -17.30
C ASP A 106 1.09 -13.59 -17.80
N ALA A 107 0.50 -14.76 -17.54
CA ALA A 107 1.04 -16.06 -17.95
C ALA A 107 1.16 -16.24 -19.48
N ASN A 108 0.51 -15.38 -20.27
CA ASN A 108 0.59 -15.37 -21.74
C ASN A 108 1.48 -14.21 -22.24
N GLU A 109 2.32 -13.65 -21.36
CA GLU A 109 3.21 -12.50 -21.64
C GLU A 109 2.48 -11.23 -22.07
N LYS A 110 1.17 -11.12 -21.81
CA LYS A 110 0.41 -9.92 -22.15
C LYS A 110 0.57 -8.86 -21.06
N PRO A 111 0.75 -7.58 -21.42
CA PRO A 111 0.78 -6.50 -20.45
C PRO A 111 -0.56 -6.38 -19.70
N GLN A 112 -0.46 -6.28 -18.39
CA GLN A 112 -1.54 -6.07 -17.44
C GLN A 112 -1.18 -4.95 -16.48
N GLY A 113 -2.17 -4.40 -15.78
CA GLY A 113 -1.93 -3.38 -14.78
C GLY A 113 -3.03 -3.33 -13.72
N VAL A 114 -2.63 -2.97 -12.50
CA VAL A 114 -3.56 -2.70 -11.39
C VAL A 114 -3.25 -1.37 -10.74
N VAL A 115 -4.29 -0.68 -10.30
CA VAL A 115 -4.22 0.52 -9.46
C VAL A 115 -4.85 0.22 -8.12
N LEU A 116 -4.09 0.42 -7.05
CA LEU A 116 -4.50 0.11 -5.69
C LEU A 116 -4.48 1.38 -4.83
N GLU A 117 -5.57 1.67 -4.11
CA GLU A 117 -5.55 2.64 -3.01
C GLU A 117 -5.07 1.91 -1.76
N ILE A 118 -3.89 2.29 -1.27
CA ILE A 118 -3.26 1.66 -0.10
C ILE A 118 -3.44 2.51 1.17
N PRO A 119 -3.46 1.88 2.36
CA PRO A 119 -3.58 2.58 3.63
C PRO A 119 -2.47 3.59 3.91
N LYS A 120 -2.82 4.68 4.60
CA LYS A 120 -1.84 5.63 5.13
C LYS A 120 -0.79 4.91 5.98
N GLY A 121 0.48 5.30 5.81
CA GLY A 121 1.61 4.76 6.55
C GLY A 121 2.11 3.40 6.05
N THR A 122 1.57 2.87 4.94
CA THR A 122 2.04 1.61 4.34
C THR A 122 2.86 1.81 3.08
N ALA A 123 2.74 2.96 2.42
CA ALA A 123 3.38 3.27 1.14
C ALA A 123 4.89 2.96 1.13
N LYS A 124 5.63 3.46 2.12
CA LYS A 124 7.08 3.21 2.23
C LYS A 124 7.41 1.73 2.28
N SER A 125 6.66 0.94 3.04
CA SER A 125 6.91 -0.49 3.17
C SER A 125 6.58 -1.24 1.88
N PHE A 126 5.42 -0.98 1.27
CA PHE A 126 5.05 -1.63 0.01
C PHE A 126 6.05 -1.32 -1.08
N ILE A 127 6.42 -0.04 -1.24
CA ILE A 127 7.42 0.39 -2.21
C ILE A 127 8.75 -0.34 -1.95
N THR A 128 9.25 -0.32 -0.72
CA THR A 128 10.53 -0.97 -0.38
C THR A 128 10.51 -2.46 -0.73
N ILE A 129 9.44 -3.17 -0.36
CA ILE A 129 9.30 -4.60 -0.65
C ILE A 129 9.24 -4.84 -2.16
N LEU A 130 8.43 -4.07 -2.87
CA LEU A 130 8.26 -4.23 -4.31
C LEU A 130 9.55 -3.92 -5.07
N GLU A 131 10.27 -2.86 -4.72
CA GLU A 131 11.54 -2.54 -5.37
C GLU A 131 12.58 -3.63 -5.15
N VAL A 132 12.70 -4.14 -3.92
CA VAL A 132 13.69 -5.17 -3.59
C VAL A 132 13.35 -6.49 -4.27
N ARG A 133 12.07 -6.88 -4.29
CA ARG A 133 11.66 -8.20 -4.80
C ARG A 133 11.50 -8.25 -6.32
N SER A 134 11.09 -7.15 -6.95
CA SER A 134 10.97 -7.07 -8.42
C SER A 134 12.23 -6.55 -9.11
N GLY A 135 13.13 -5.88 -8.37
CA GLY A 135 14.26 -5.15 -8.94
C GLY A 135 13.86 -3.90 -9.72
N LYS A 136 12.57 -3.50 -9.73
CA LYS A 136 12.08 -2.29 -10.40
C LYS A 136 12.07 -1.11 -9.45
N LYS A 137 12.51 0.06 -9.91
CA LYS A 137 12.38 1.30 -9.13
C LYS A 137 10.99 1.89 -9.28
N VAL A 138 10.48 2.47 -8.19
CA VAL A 138 9.19 3.16 -8.22
C VAL A 138 9.35 4.56 -8.82
N GLU A 139 8.47 4.89 -9.75
CA GLU A 139 8.28 6.24 -10.25
C GLU A 139 7.31 7.01 -9.35
N TYR A 140 7.53 8.30 -9.19
CA TYR A 140 6.73 9.14 -8.31
C TYR A 140 5.95 10.15 -9.14
N GLU A 141 4.61 10.20 -9.00
CA GLU A 141 3.76 11.18 -9.70
C GLU A 141 4.15 12.63 -9.38
N SER A 142 4.78 12.87 -8.22
CA SER A 142 5.23 14.20 -7.79
C SER A 142 6.35 14.14 -6.76
N GLU A 143 7.11 15.22 -6.66
CA GLU A 143 8.10 15.41 -5.59
C GLU A 143 7.48 15.36 -4.19
N GLU A 144 6.21 15.79 -4.04
CA GLU A 144 5.45 15.63 -2.79
C GLU A 144 5.27 14.15 -2.46
N ALA A 145 4.89 13.33 -3.46
CA ALA A 145 4.74 11.90 -3.28
C ALA A 145 6.08 11.23 -2.88
N LYS A 146 7.18 11.63 -3.53
CA LYS A 146 8.53 11.15 -3.22
C LYS A 146 8.96 11.48 -1.79
N LYS A 147 8.78 12.75 -1.37
CA LYS A 147 9.10 13.20 -0.01
C LYS A 147 8.29 12.47 1.06
N HIS A 148 7.06 12.08 0.77
CA HIS A 148 6.25 11.32 1.74
C HIS A 148 6.76 9.89 2.00
N VAL A 149 7.56 9.33 1.09
CA VAL A 149 8.11 7.97 1.22
C VAL A 149 9.54 8.03 1.79
N HIS A 150 10.31 9.03 1.39
CA HIS A 150 11.74 9.14 1.70
C HIS A 150 12.12 10.25 2.69
N GLY A 151 11.24 11.23 2.92
CA GLY A 151 11.41 12.29 3.91
C GLY A 151 10.82 11.91 5.26
#